data_AF-A0A6P1BCK7-F1
#
_entry.id   AF-A0A6P1BCK7-F1
#
_cell.length_a   1.000
_cell.length_b   1.000
_cell.length_c   1.000
_cell.angle_alpha   90.00
_cell.angle_beta   90.00
_cell.angle_gamma   90.00
#
_symmetry.space_group_name_H-M   'P 1'
#
loop_
_entity.id
_entity.type
_entity.pdbx_description
1 polymer ?
#
loop_
_entity_poly.entity_id
_entity_poly.type
_entity_poly.pdbx_seq_one_letter_code
_entity_poly.pdbx_strand_id
1 'polypeptide(L)'
;MRGSYRRISRSLLLIGAALIVTAAATPAPESTIRWDAKNAYLKCDGAIDGSITWPAEPEAACVAMLMCANERALSAERQQRLIEQIRRVPGCGEP
;
A
#
# COMPACT_ATOMS: atom_id res chain seq x y z
N MET A 1 46.09 13.55 52.57
CA MET A 1 46.40 14.88 52.00
C MET A 1 45.10 15.47 51.47
N ARG A 2 44.83 16.74 51.83
CA ARG A 2 43.62 17.51 51.51
C ARG A 2 43.66 18.05 50.07
N GLY A 3 42.49 18.24 49.48
CA GLY A 3 42.25 19.04 48.26
C GLY A 3 40.91 18.62 47.65
N SER A 4 39.77 19.21 48.01
CA SER A 4 39.26 20.53 47.55
C SER A 4 39.32 20.66 46.03
N TYR A 5 38.17 20.72 45.34
CA TYR A 5 37.70 21.94 44.68
C TYR A 5 36.41 21.74 43.87
N ARG A 6 35.52 22.72 44.06
CA ARG A 6 34.59 23.34 43.08
C ARG A 6 33.27 22.66 42.75
N ARG A 7 32.25 23.17 43.46
CA ARG A 7 30.91 23.47 42.94
C ARG A 7 30.98 23.95 41.48
N ILE A 8 30.21 23.31 40.61
CA ILE A 8 29.78 23.91 39.35
C ILE A 8 28.25 23.92 39.36
N SER A 9 27.75 25.11 39.09
CA SER A 9 26.37 25.55 39.17
C SER A 9 25.38 24.61 38.49
N ARG A 10 24.32 24.29 39.23
CA ARG A 10 23.00 23.99 38.68
C ARG A 10 22.56 25.17 37.82
N SER A 11 22.70 25.07 36.51
CA SER A 11 22.06 25.99 35.56
C SER A 11 21.55 25.22 34.35
N LEU A 12 20.23 25.26 34.22
CA LEU A 12 19.44 25.19 32.99
C LEU A 12 19.77 24.09 31.98
N LEU A 13 18.79 23.24 31.72
CA LEU A 13 18.06 23.31 30.45
C LEU A 13 16.76 22.53 30.58
N LEU A 14 15.66 23.29 30.64
CA LEU A 14 14.31 22.81 30.37
C LEU A 14 14.29 22.30 28.92
N ILE A 15 14.54 21.01 28.73
CA ILE A 15 14.25 20.36 27.46
C ILE A 15 12.82 19.84 27.59
N GLY A 16 11.87 20.71 27.27
CA GLY A 16 10.49 20.31 27.05
C GLY A 16 10.48 19.24 25.97
N ALA A 17 10.05 18.03 26.34
CA ALA A 17 9.91 16.93 25.41
C ALA A 17 8.83 17.31 24.38
N ALA A 18 9.26 17.72 23.19
CA ALA A 18 8.36 17.85 22.06
C ALA A 18 7.96 16.44 21.63
N LEU A 19 6.78 15.99 22.07
CA LEU A 19 6.14 14.78 21.57
C LEU A 19 5.73 15.04 20.11
N ILE A 20 6.61 14.68 19.18
CA ILE A 20 6.25 14.58 17.77
C ILE A 20 5.35 13.35 17.65
N VAL A 21 4.04 13.58 17.60
CA VAL A 21 3.07 12.55 17.24
C VAL A 21 3.20 12.32 15.73
N THR A 22 4.11 11.44 15.32
CA THR A 22 4.10 10.87 13.98
C THR A 22 2.92 9.91 13.90
N ALA A 23 1.80 10.39 13.36
CA ALA A 23 0.71 9.51 12.94
C ALA A 23 1.22 8.68 11.75
N ALA A 24 1.72 7.49 12.03
CA ALA A 24 2.04 6.52 11.00
C ALA A 24 0.72 5.99 10.43
N ALA A 25 0.32 6.49 9.26
CA ALA A 25 -0.73 5.86 8.48
C ALA A 25 -0.22 4.48 8.07
N THR A 26 -0.63 3.44 8.80
CA THR A 26 -0.31 2.06 8.42
C THR A 26 -1.15 1.74 7.20
N PRO A 27 -0.55 1.52 6.01
CA PRO A 27 -1.34 1.10 4.86
C PRO A 27 -2.01 -0.23 5.23
N ALA A 28 -3.33 -0.30 5.06
CA ALA A 28 -4.04 -1.56 5.23
C ALA A 28 -3.41 -2.59 4.28
N PRO A 29 -3.25 -3.85 4.71
CA PRO A 29 -2.73 -4.90 3.83
C PRO A 29 -3.61 -4.98 2.59
N GLU A 30 -2.99 -5.09 1.42
CA GLU A 30 -3.68 -5.03 0.12
C GLU A 30 -4.83 -6.03 0.01
N SER A 31 -4.69 -7.19 0.67
CA SER A 31 -5.74 -8.22 0.76
C SER A 31 -7.04 -7.75 1.43
N THR A 32 -6.98 -6.74 2.31
CA THR A 32 -8.15 -6.20 3.02
C THR A 32 -8.84 -5.06 2.25
N ILE A 33 -8.18 -4.50 1.24
CA ILE A 33 -8.78 -3.49 0.37
C ILE A 33 -9.92 -4.14 -0.42
N ARG A 34 -11.11 -3.54 -0.38
CA ARG A 34 -12.24 -4.02 -1.19
C ARG A 34 -12.07 -3.62 -2.65
N TRP A 35 -12.55 -4.43 -3.57
CA TRP A 35 -12.42 -4.17 -5.02
C TRP A 35 -13.23 -2.95 -5.51
N ASP A 36 -14.24 -2.52 -4.74
CA ASP A 36 -15.04 -1.31 -4.99
C ASP A 36 -14.45 -0.05 -4.35
N ALA A 37 -13.35 -0.16 -3.61
CA ALA A 37 -12.71 0.98 -2.98
C ALA A 37 -11.91 1.81 -4.00
N LYS A 38 -11.83 3.13 -3.80
CA LYS A 38 -11.06 4.04 -4.67
C LYS A 38 -9.58 3.67 -4.79
N ASN A 39 -9.04 2.99 -3.79
CA ASN A 39 -7.64 2.52 -3.75
C ASN A 39 -7.48 1.04 -4.14
N ALA A 40 -8.49 0.43 -4.78
CA ALA A 40 -8.43 -0.96 -5.22
C ALA A 40 -7.29 -1.24 -6.19
N TYR A 41 -6.80 -0.23 -6.93
CA TYR A 41 -5.64 -0.35 -7.82
C TYR A 41 -4.35 -0.81 -7.12
N LEU A 42 -4.27 -0.66 -5.79
CA LEU A 42 -3.15 -1.17 -4.99
C LEU A 42 -3.09 -2.69 -4.99
N LYS A 43 -4.20 -3.39 -5.27
CA LYS A 43 -4.26 -4.86 -5.30
C LYS A 43 -3.75 -5.46 -6.61
N CYS A 44 -3.60 -4.65 -7.66
CA CYS A 44 -3.42 -5.14 -9.02
C CYS A 44 -2.20 -6.04 -9.18
N ASP A 45 -1.05 -5.65 -8.63
CA ASP A 45 0.18 -6.44 -8.76
C ASP A 45 0.01 -7.81 -8.10
N GLY A 46 -0.49 -7.83 -6.86
CA GLY A 46 -0.78 -9.07 -6.15
C GLY A 46 -1.84 -9.94 -6.83
N ALA A 47 -2.85 -9.32 -7.45
CA ALA A 47 -3.89 -10.06 -8.16
C ALA A 47 -3.40 -10.67 -9.47
N ILE A 48 -2.62 -9.92 -10.25
CA ILE A 48 -1.98 -10.41 -11.46
C ILE A 48 -0.99 -11.54 -11.14
N ASP A 49 -0.23 -11.38 -10.05
CA ASP A 49 0.76 -12.34 -9.56
C ASP A 49 0.13 -13.55 -8.86
N GLY A 50 -1.17 -13.49 -8.54
CA GLY A 50 -1.95 -14.59 -7.94
C GLY A 50 -1.87 -14.68 -6.42
N SER A 51 -1.26 -13.70 -5.75
CA SER A 51 -1.23 -13.60 -4.27
C SER A 51 -2.51 -12.98 -3.69
N ILE A 52 -3.28 -12.26 -4.52
CA ILE A 52 -4.61 -11.76 -4.19
C ILE A 52 -5.61 -12.35 -5.17
N THR A 53 -6.75 -12.83 -4.68
CA THR A 53 -7.77 -13.38 -5.57
C THR A 53 -8.62 -12.28 -6.19
N TRP A 54 -8.88 -12.40 -7.48
CA TRP A 54 -9.92 -11.63 -8.17
C TRP A 54 -11.30 -11.88 -7.54
N PRO A 55 -12.27 -10.96 -7.73
CA PRO A 55 -13.67 -11.25 -7.41
C PRO A 55 -14.14 -12.57 -8.04
N ALA A 56 -15.02 -13.30 -7.35
CA ALA A 56 -15.53 -14.58 -7.85
C ALA A 56 -16.55 -14.40 -8.99
N GLU A 57 -17.36 -13.33 -8.93
CA GLU A 57 -18.34 -13.02 -9.97
C GLU A 57 -17.64 -12.52 -11.24
N PRO A 58 -17.92 -13.08 -12.43
CA PRO A 58 -17.23 -12.73 -13.67
C PRO A 58 -17.29 -11.24 -14.02
N GLU A 59 -18.45 -10.60 -13.84
CA GLU A 59 -18.63 -9.17 -14.10
C GLU A 59 -17.75 -8.31 -13.16
N ALA A 60 -17.77 -8.62 -11.85
CA ALA A 60 -16.95 -7.91 -10.88
C ALA A 60 -15.45 -8.13 -11.13
N ALA A 61 -15.06 -9.33 -11.55
CA ALA A 61 -13.68 -9.63 -11.94
C ALA A 61 -13.27 -8.81 -13.16
N CYS A 62 -14.13 -8.72 -14.17
CA CYS A 62 -13.89 -7.91 -15.36
C CYS A 62 -13.67 -6.44 -15.01
N VAL A 63 -14.56 -5.84 -14.21
CA VAL A 63 -14.43 -4.44 -13.77
C VAL A 63 -13.13 -4.22 -13.01
N ALA A 64 -12.77 -5.13 -12.10
CA ALA A 64 -11.51 -5.06 -11.35
C ALA A 64 -10.27 -5.14 -12.26
N MET A 65 -10.28 -6.05 -13.23
CA MET A 65 -9.18 -6.22 -14.19
C MET A 65 -9.04 -5.01 -15.13
N LEU A 66 -10.15 -4.48 -15.65
CA LEU A 66 -10.15 -3.27 -16.48
C LEU A 66 -9.72 -2.04 -15.68
N MET A 67 -10.09 -1.93 -14.41
CA MET A 67 -9.55 -0.90 -13.51
C MET A 67 -8.03 -1.01 -13.42
N CYS A 68 -7.48 -2.22 -13.25
CA CYS A 68 -6.03 -2.42 -13.20
C CYS A 68 -5.32 -2.03 -14.51
N ALA A 69 -5.95 -2.28 -15.67
CA ALA A 69 -5.40 -1.89 -16.96
C ALA A 69 -5.31 -0.36 -17.13
N ASN A 70 -6.19 0.40 -16.47
CA ASN A 70 -6.28 1.86 -16.60
C ASN A 70 -5.52 2.62 -15.49
N GLU A 71 -5.61 2.15 -14.25
CA GLU A 71 -5.16 2.91 -13.08
C GLU A 71 -3.75 2.52 -12.60
N ARG A 72 -3.27 1.32 -12.93
CA ARG A 72 -1.97 0.82 -12.49
C ARG A 72 -0.93 0.95 -13.61
N ALA A 73 0.18 1.61 -13.32
CA ALA A 73 1.35 1.60 -14.20
C ALA A 73 2.02 0.21 -14.16
N LEU A 74 1.61 -0.68 -15.06
CA LEU A 74 2.13 -2.04 -15.17
C LEU A 74 3.35 -2.10 -16.08
N SER A 75 4.33 -2.93 -15.72
CA SER A 75 5.36 -3.40 -16.65
C SER A 75 4.74 -4.17 -17.82
N ALA A 76 5.38 -4.18 -18.99
CA ALA A 76 4.87 -4.89 -20.18
C ALA A 76 4.53 -6.36 -19.91
N GLU A 77 5.34 -7.06 -19.11
CA GLU A 77 5.11 -8.47 -18.74
C GLU A 77 3.82 -8.64 -17.91
N ARG A 78 3.59 -7.78 -16.92
CA ARG A 78 2.35 -7.79 -16.13
C ARG A 78 1.14 -7.37 -16.96
N GLN A 79 1.30 -6.41 -17.87
CA GLN A 79 0.23 -6.02 -18.79
C GLN A 79 -0.21 -7.22 -19.64
N GLN A 80 0.74 -7.96 -20.21
CA GLN A 80 0.46 -9.16 -20.99
C GLN A 80 -0.27 -10.22 -20.17
N ARG A 81 0.19 -10.48 -18.94
CA ARG A 81 -0.48 -11.43 -18.03
C ARG A 81 -1.90 -10.98 -17.66
N LEU A 82 -2.12 -9.68 -17.44
CA LEU A 82 -3.45 -9.14 -17.18
C LEU A 82 -4.38 -9.35 -18.39
N ILE A 83 -3.92 -9.05 -19.60
CA ILE A 83 -4.69 -9.27 -20.84
C ILE A 83 -5.07 -10.74 -21.00
N GLU A 84 -4.13 -11.66 -20.74
CA GLU A 84 -4.40 -13.10 -20.79
C GLU A 84 -5.42 -13.56 -19.76
N GLN A 85 -5.47 -12.93 -18.58
CA GLN A 85 -6.47 -13.20 -17.55
C GLN A 85 -7.84 -12.64 -17.96
N ILE A 86 -7.89 -11.40 -18.47
CA ILE A 86 -9.12 -10.74 -18.97
C ILE A 86 -9.81 -11.62 -20.02
N ARG A 87 -9.06 -12.11 -21.01
CA ARG A 87 -9.59 -12.97 -22.09
C ARG A 87 -10.20 -14.30 -21.60
N ARG A 88 -9.90 -14.73 -20.36
CA ARG A 88 -10.49 -15.93 -19.75
C ARG A 88 -11.77 -15.65 -19.00
N VAL A 89 -12.10 -14.39 -18.72
CA VAL A 89 -13.32 -14.00 -18.03
C VAL A 89 -14.47 -13.93 -19.05
N PRO A 90 -15.52 -14.76 -18.92
CA PRO A 90 -16.64 -14.74 -19.86
C PRO A 90 -17.30 -13.36 -19.91
N GLY A 91 -17.48 -12.82 -21.11
CA GLY A 91 -18.11 -11.51 -21.32
C GLY A 91 -17.21 -10.31 -21.03
N CYS A 92 -15.94 -10.50 -20.65
CA CYS A 92 -14.97 -9.42 -20.52
C CYS A 92 -14.28 -9.15 -21.86
N GLY A 93 -14.40 -7.92 -22.37
CA GLY A 93 -13.75 -7.49 -23.61
C GLY A 93 -12.24 -7.25 -23.43
N GLU A 94 -11.54 -6.91 -24.51
CA GLU A 94 -10.16 -6.41 -24.41
C GLU A 94 -10.15 -4.98 -23.82
N PRO A 95 -9.17 -4.65 -22.95
CA PRO A 95 -9.01 -3.31 -22.39
C PRO A 95 -8.60 -2.27 -23.43
#